data_AF-K8WX00-F1
#
_entry.id   AF-K8WX00-F1
#
_cell.length_a   1.000
_cell.length_b   1.000
_cell.length_c   1.000
_cell.angle_alpha   90.00
_cell.angle_beta   90.00
_cell.angle_gamma   90.00
#
_symmetry.space_group_name_H-M   'P 1'
#
loop_
_entity.id
_entity.type
_entity.pdbx_description
1 polymer ?
#
loop_
_entity_poly.entity_id
_entity_poly.type
_entity_poly.pdbx_seq_one_letter_code
_entity_poly.pdbx_strand_id
1 'polypeptide(L)' 'MKNVNQIVGKEIRKRRKKLGLSGIELAELIGISQQQISRYERGECNITLENLFS' A
#
# COMPACT_ATOMS: atom_id res chain seq x y z
N MET A 1 -17.96 -9.63 3.92
CA MET A 1 -16.72 -10.33 3.52
C MET A 1 -15.56 -9.36 3.64
N LYS A 2 -14.44 -9.74 4.30
CA LYS A 2 -13.25 -8.89 4.34
C LYS A 2 -12.67 -8.81 2.92
N ASN A 3 -12.67 -7.62 2.35
CA ASN A 3 -12.15 -7.37 1.01
C ASN A 3 -10.64 -7.64 1.01
N VAL A 4 -10.13 -8.45 0.07
CA VAL A 4 -8.70 -8.82 -0.02
C VAL A 4 -7.79 -7.58 -0.02
N ASN A 5 -8.24 -6.49 -0.66
CA ASN A 5 -7.52 -5.22 -0.68
C ASN A 5 -7.32 -4.61 0.71
N GLN A 6 -8.29 -4.77 1.63
CA GLN A 6 -8.16 -4.30 3.00
C GLN A 6 -7.17 -5.12 3.81
N ILE A 7 -7.01 -6.42 3.51
CA ILE A 7 -6.03 -7.28 4.17
C ILE A 7 -4.63 -6.89 3.71
N VAL A 8 -4.43 -6.77 2.39
CA VAL A 8 -3.15 -6.38 1.80
C VAL A 8 -2.75 -4.96 2.25
N GLY A 9 -3.67 -4.00 2.19
CA GLY A 9 -3.43 -2.64 2.66
C GLY A 9 -3.00 -2.55 4.12
N LYS A 10 -3.64 -3.35 4.99
CA LYS A 10 -3.26 -3.44 6.40
C LYS A 10 -1.86 -4.02 6.59
N GLU A 11 -1.48 -5.04 5.85
CA GLU A 11 -0.13 -5.62 5.95
C GLU A 11 0.95 -4.71 5.37
N ILE A 12 0.67 -3.98 4.28
CA ILE A 12 1.58 -2.93 3.76
C ILE A 12 1.84 -1.89 4.86
N ARG A 13 0.77 -1.37 5.49
CA ARG A 13 0.88 -0.38 6.57
C ARG A 13 1.66 -0.91 7.77
N LYS A 14 1.42 -2.17 8.15
CA LYS A 14 2.10 -2.83 9.26
C LYS A 14 3.58 -3.04 8.97
N ARG A 15 3.93 -3.50 7.76
CA ARG A 15 5.32 -3.70 7.35
C ARG A 15 6.07 -2.36 7.28
N ARG A 16 5.45 -1.34 6.69
CA ARG A 16 5.98 0.03 6.64
C ARG A 16 6.34 0.55 8.03
N LYS A 17 5.39 0.48 8.97
CA LYS A 17 5.61 0.90 10.35
C LYS A 17 6.69 0.07 11.06
N LYS A 18 6.76 -1.24 10.80
CA LYS A 18 7.81 -2.11 11.36
C LYS A 18 9.21 -1.73 10.86
N LEU A 19 9.31 -1.14 9.67
CA LEU A 19 10.54 -0.62 9.09
C LEU A 19 10.83 0.85 9.50
N GLY A 20 9.96 1.49 10.30
CA GLY A 20 10.12 2.88 10.71
C GLY A 20 9.81 3.91 9.61
N LEU A 21 9.29 3.48 8.47
CA LEU A 21 9.08 4.34 7.31
C LEU A 21 7.77 5.15 7.43
N SER A 22 7.82 6.40 7.00
CA SER A 22 6.66 7.24 6.71
C SER A 22 6.02 6.82 5.39
N GLY A 23 4.77 7.26 5.17
CA GLY A 23 4.08 6.99 3.91
C GLY A 23 4.76 7.62 2.69
N ILE A 24 5.49 8.72 2.87
CA ILE A 24 6.25 9.40 1.82
C ILE A 24 7.50 8.58 1.48
N GLU A 25 8.28 8.18 2.48
CA GLU A 25 9.49 7.37 2.26
C GLU A 25 9.16 6.03 1.60
N LEU A 26 8.06 5.39 2.01
CA LEU A 26 7.60 4.20 1.31
C LEU A 26 7.24 4.51 -0.15
N ALA A 27 6.54 5.62 -0.41
CA ALA A 27 6.14 5.99 -1.77
C ALA A 27 7.35 6.23 -2.68
N GLU A 28 8.36 6.92 -2.18
CA GLU A 28 9.63 7.17 -2.86
C GLU A 28 10.38 5.86 -3.17
N LEU A 29 10.42 4.92 -2.22
CA LEU A 29 11.08 3.62 -2.39
C LEU A 29 10.48 2.75 -3.51
N ILE A 30 9.16 2.83 -3.70
CA ILE A 30 8.45 2.07 -4.77
C ILE A 30 8.15 2.93 -6.00
N GLY A 31 8.58 4.19 -6.04
CA GLY A 31 8.41 5.06 -7.20
C GLY A 31 6.97 5.46 -7.49
N ILE A 32 6.12 5.57 -6.46
CA ILE A 32 4.71 5.99 -6.60
C ILE A 32 4.40 7.22 -5.73
N SER A 33 3.22 7.81 -5.91
CA SER A 33 2.80 8.94 -5.06
C SER A 33 2.39 8.51 -3.65
N GLN A 34 2.60 9.39 -2.66
CA GLN A 34 2.13 9.16 -1.29
C GLN A 34 0.61 8.95 -1.22
N GLN A 35 -0.15 9.62 -2.09
CA GLN A 35 -1.60 9.43 -2.19
C GLN A 35 -1.96 8.00 -2.64
N GLN A 36 -1.20 7.40 -3.57
CA GLN A 36 -1.38 6.00 -3.95
C GLN A 36 -1.08 5.05 -2.78
N ILE A 37 0.01 5.27 -2.04
CA ILE A 37 0.29 4.50 -0.80
C ILE A 37 -0.86 4.61 0.19
N SER A 38 -1.37 5.82 0.43
CA SER A 38 -2.50 6.04 1.33
C SER A 38 -3.73 5.24 0.90
N ARG A 39 -4.05 5.24 -0.41
CA ARG A 39 -5.18 4.47 -0.95
C ARG A 39 -4.98 2.96 -0.81
N TYR A 40 -3.76 2.47 -1.01
CA TYR A 40 -3.42 1.06 -0.77
C TYR A 40 -3.57 0.69 0.70
N GLU A 41 -3.01 1.48 1.61
CA GLU A 41 -3.08 1.20 3.06
C GLU A 41 -4.49 1.22 3.62
N ARG A 42 -5.38 2.05 3.06
CA ARG A 42 -6.79 2.13 3.46
C ARG A 42 -7.67 1.05 2.80
N GLY A 43 -7.15 0.33 1.80
CA GLY A 43 -7.91 -0.66 1.03
C GLY A 43 -9.03 -0.03 0.18
N GLU A 44 -8.89 1.26 -0.16
CA GLU A 44 -9.84 2.04 -0.98
C GLU A 44 -9.56 1.90 -2.49
N CYS A 45 -8.40 1.36 -2.86
CA CYS A 45 -8.12 0.90 -4.22
C CYS A 45 -8.29 -0.60 -4.32
N ASN A 46 -8.95 -1.06 -5.39
CA ASN A 46 -8.57 -2.33 -5.99
C ASN A 46 -7.07 -2.25 -6.28
N ILE A 47 -6.26 -3.03 -5.57
CA ILE A 47 -4.94 -3.38 -6.08
C ILE A 47 -5.26 -4.30 -7.26
N THR A 48 -5.58 -3.69 -8.41
CA THR A 48 -5.76 -4.46 -9.63
C THR A 48 -4.43 -5.14 -9.87
N LEU A 49 -4.45 -6.47 -10.00
CA LEU A 49 -3.26 -7.32 -10.15
C LEU A 49 -2.34 -6.87 -11.31
N GLU A 50 -2.80 -5.98 -12.19
CA GLU A 50 -2.01 -5.31 -13.23
C GLU A 50 -0.75 -4.63 -12.69
N ASN A 51 -0.75 -4.08 -11.48
CA ASN A 51 0.44 -3.45 -10.89
C ASN A 51 1.44 -4.45 -10.27
N LEU A 52 1.11 -5.74 -10.20
CA LEU A 52 2.01 -6.77 -9.65
C LEU A 52 2.89 -7.43 -10.75
N PHE A 53 2.53 -7.24 -12.02
CA PHE A 53 3.15 -7.92 -13.17
C PHE A 53 3.74 -6.97 -14.23
N SER A 54 3.82 -5.66 -13.95
CA SER A 54 4.50 -4.69 -14.84
C SER A 54 5.87 -4.30 -14.30
#